data_AF-A4C4U9-F1
#
_entry.id   AF-A4C4U9-F1
#
_cell.length_a   1.000
_cell.length_b   1.000
_cell.length_c   1.000
_cell.angle_alpha   90.00
_cell.angle_beta   90.00
_cell.angle_gamma   90.00
#
_symmetry.space_group_name_H-M   'P 1'
#
loop_
_entity.id
_entity.type
_entity.pdbx_description
1 polymer ?
#
loop_
_entity_poly.entity_id
_entity_poly.type
_entity_poly.pdbx_seq_one_letter_code
_entity_poly.pdbx_strand_id
1 'polypeptide(L)'
;MSNKLKIACALLLFLLPLQLCFSLTTYFQHQTLVEQSVASVQTRIALDLPRLSLPNDKLHIVGNPFAVTAYLDKINQQLLLQELPVQVVSLQAISAKKSNVSRADSKRYQLLTPDNQVEIKLIEQPLPFIALLSVWPLLLSIVGVYLSKDHIKSWRNPEPAEPEVLIEQEPLKILINLQNKMVINSVTQHEVPLANKPLCFYIALMEFCQNNKDITLNQNKDVPEELVELANKYFYRLIDLGHIVRKRPNFTNSLEKTLSEIRAALDEVFAEHPEEKEIYYPPKAHGEGSRSKLHHYGLNKIDKIHFEVIGK
;
A
#
# COMPACT_ATOMS: atom_id res chain seq x y z
N MET A 1 7.78 14.34 27.21
CA MET A 1 9.06 13.71 26.78
C MET A 1 9.87 14.70 25.94
N SER A 2 11.17 14.87 26.26
CA SER A 2 12.10 15.66 25.43
C SER A 2 12.13 15.14 23.98
N ASN A 3 12.25 16.03 23.00
CA ASN A 3 12.31 15.67 21.56
C ASN A 3 13.39 14.64 21.24
N LYS A 4 14.52 14.66 21.98
CA LYS A 4 15.59 13.68 21.85
C LYS A 4 15.17 12.27 22.27
N LEU A 5 14.36 12.16 23.33
CA LEU A 5 13.87 10.89 23.85
C LEU A 5 12.87 10.23 22.88
N LYS A 6 12.03 11.03 22.22
CA LYS A 6 11.07 10.53 21.21
C LYS A 6 11.78 9.95 19.98
N ILE A 7 12.83 10.63 19.48
CA ILE A 7 13.65 10.13 18.37
C ILE A 7 14.38 8.84 18.77
N ALA A 8 14.91 8.78 19.99
CA ALA A 8 15.52 7.56 20.51
C ALA A 8 14.52 6.40 20.59
N CYS A 9 13.28 6.65 21.03
CA CYS A 9 12.22 5.64 21.03
C CYS A 9 11.87 5.16 19.62
N ALA A 10 11.74 6.08 18.65
CA ALA A 10 11.48 5.71 17.26
C ALA A 10 12.62 4.86 16.67
N LEU A 11 13.88 5.22 16.95
CA LEU A 11 15.04 4.44 16.53
C LEU A 11 15.02 3.04 17.14
N LEU A 12 14.70 2.90 18.43
CA LEU A 12 14.58 1.60 19.08
C LEU A 12 13.44 0.77 18.49
N LEU A 13 12.29 1.39 18.17
CA LEU A 13 11.15 0.72 17.55
C LEU A 13 11.49 0.11 16.18
N PHE A 14 12.34 0.76 15.38
CA PHE A 14 12.82 0.19 14.12
C PHE A 14 13.99 -0.78 14.34
N LEU A 15 14.89 -0.49 15.27
CA LEU A 15 16.11 -1.25 15.47
C LEU A 15 15.84 -2.65 16.03
N LEU A 16 15.02 -2.76 17.07
CA LEU A 16 14.75 -4.03 17.75
C LEU A 16 14.19 -5.12 16.82
N PRO A 17 13.12 -4.88 16.03
CA PRO A 17 12.60 -5.91 15.13
C PRO A 17 13.55 -6.27 14.00
N LEU A 18 14.26 -5.27 13.43
CA LEU A 18 15.25 -5.52 12.37
C LEU A 18 16.44 -6.33 12.87
N GLN A 19 16.94 -6.01 14.07
CA GLN A 19 18.03 -6.72 14.72
C GLN A 19 17.61 -8.15 15.10
N LEU A 20 16.38 -8.32 15.58
CA LEU A 20 15.82 -9.63 15.89
C LEU A 20 15.70 -10.49 14.62
N CYS A 21 15.14 -9.93 13.54
CA CYS A 21 15.05 -10.61 12.25
C CYS A 21 16.43 -11.05 11.74
N PHE A 22 17.42 -10.15 11.74
CA PHE A 22 18.80 -10.49 11.37
C PHE A 22 19.36 -11.63 12.23
N SER A 23 19.22 -11.54 13.56
CA SER A 23 19.74 -12.56 14.48
C SER A 23 19.10 -13.93 14.24
N LEU A 24 17.79 -14.00 14.01
CA LEU A 24 17.10 -15.25 13.69
C LEU A 24 17.57 -15.82 12.36
N THR A 25 17.66 -15.00 11.31
CA THR A 25 18.13 -15.44 10.00
C THR A 25 19.56 -15.97 10.05
N THR A 26 20.48 -15.25 10.69
CA THR A 26 21.87 -15.71 10.85
C THR A 26 21.98 -17.01 11.64
N TYR A 27 21.15 -17.17 12.68
CA TYR A 27 21.09 -18.41 13.45
C TYR A 27 20.63 -19.60 12.58
N PHE A 28 19.52 -19.46 11.86
CA PHE A 28 19.04 -20.51 10.95
C PHE A 28 20.04 -20.81 9.83
N GLN A 29 20.63 -19.78 9.25
CA GLN A 29 21.64 -19.94 8.20
C GLN A 29 22.87 -20.70 8.71
N HIS A 30 23.33 -20.41 9.94
CA HIS A 30 24.42 -21.15 10.56
C HIS A 30 24.07 -22.62 10.79
N GLN A 31 22.87 -22.92 11.28
CA GLN A 31 22.41 -24.30 11.45
C GLN A 31 22.42 -25.06 10.12
N THR A 32 21.85 -24.48 9.07
CA THR A 32 21.85 -25.08 7.73
C THR A 32 23.27 -25.28 7.20
N LEU A 33 24.17 -24.30 7.40
CA LEU A 33 25.57 -24.41 7.00
C LEU A 33 26.28 -25.55 7.73
N VAL A 34 26.05 -25.71 9.03
CA VAL A 34 26.61 -26.83 9.82
C VAL A 34 26.13 -28.17 9.27
N GLU A 35 24.82 -28.33 9.03
CA GLU A 35 24.25 -29.57 8.48
C GLU A 35 24.83 -29.90 7.10
N GLN A 36 24.89 -28.92 6.20
CA GLN A 36 25.49 -29.08 4.87
C GLN A 36 26.98 -29.41 4.95
N SER A 37 27.70 -28.79 5.88
CA SER A 37 29.12 -29.05 6.09
C SER A 37 29.36 -30.47 6.61
N VAL A 38 28.55 -30.94 7.55
CA VAL A 38 28.60 -32.33 8.05
C VAL A 38 28.34 -33.32 6.90
N ALA A 39 27.28 -33.10 6.11
CA ALA A 39 26.94 -33.97 4.98
C ALA A 39 28.03 -33.99 3.90
N SER A 40 28.62 -32.84 3.60
CA SER A 40 29.74 -32.70 2.66
C SER A 40 30.98 -33.45 3.16
N VAL A 41 31.34 -33.30 4.44
CA VAL A 41 32.44 -34.03 5.07
C VAL A 41 32.20 -35.54 5.05
N GLN A 42 31.00 -36.00 5.39
CA GLN A 42 30.64 -37.42 5.33
C GLN A 42 30.78 -37.98 3.92
N THR A 43 30.26 -37.28 2.93
CA THR A 43 30.33 -37.69 1.52
C THR A 43 31.77 -37.73 1.04
N ARG A 44 32.56 -36.71 1.40
CA ARG A 44 33.99 -36.65 1.07
C ARG A 44 34.76 -37.82 1.69
N ILE A 45 34.55 -38.08 2.97
CA ILE A 45 35.19 -39.21 3.67
C ILE A 45 34.75 -40.54 3.06
N ALA A 46 33.46 -40.71 2.72
CA ALA A 46 32.96 -41.91 2.07
C ALA A 46 33.63 -42.17 0.70
N LEU A 47 33.83 -41.12 -0.11
CA LEU A 47 34.51 -41.20 -1.40
C LEU A 47 36.01 -41.53 -1.25
N ASP A 48 36.67 -40.95 -0.25
CA ASP A 48 38.10 -41.18 0.00
C ASP A 48 38.37 -42.48 0.79
N LEU A 49 37.33 -43.10 1.35
CA LEU A 49 37.41 -44.28 2.22
C LEU A 49 38.17 -45.46 1.62
N PRO A 50 37.97 -45.87 0.34
CA PRO A 50 38.71 -46.99 -0.26
C PRO A 50 40.22 -46.75 -0.36
N ARG A 51 40.66 -45.48 -0.29
CA ARG A 51 42.07 -45.09 -0.33
C ARG A 51 42.70 -45.00 1.06
N LEU A 52 41.88 -45.03 2.11
CA LEU A 52 42.34 -44.95 3.50
C LEU A 52 42.57 -46.36 4.03
N SER A 53 43.80 -46.63 4.47
CA SER A 53 44.15 -47.91 5.11
C SER A 53 43.62 -47.96 6.55
N LEU A 54 42.31 -48.17 6.70
CA LEU A 54 41.66 -48.30 8.00
C LEU A 54 41.75 -49.72 8.54
N PRO A 55 41.80 -49.89 9.88
CA PRO A 55 41.70 -51.21 10.47
C PRO A 55 40.34 -51.85 10.16
N ASN A 56 40.37 -53.13 9.82
CA ASN A 56 39.19 -53.94 9.56
C ASN A 56 39.39 -55.34 10.14
N ASP A 57 38.68 -55.62 11.24
CA ASP A 57 38.77 -56.89 11.95
C ASP A 57 38.30 -58.08 11.11
N LYS A 58 37.29 -57.88 10.23
CA LYS A 58 36.76 -58.95 9.36
C LYS A 58 37.75 -59.35 8.26
N LEU A 59 38.59 -58.41 7.83
CA LEU A 59 39.59 -58.63 6.79
C LEU A 59 41.01 -58.81 7.36
N HIS A 60 41.16 -58.83 8.70
CA HIS A 60 42.45 -58.87 9.40
C HIS A 60 43.44 -57.77 8.95
N ILE A 61 42.93 -56.58 8.61
CA ILE A 61 43.75 -55.43 8.19
C ILE A 61 44.05 -54.58 9.43
N VAL A 62 45.33 -54.37 9.74
CA VAL A 62 45.78 -53.60 10.93
C VAL A 62 45.66 -52.07 10.73
N GLY A 63 45.57 -51.62 9.48
CA GLY A 63 45.47 -50.20 9.12
C GLY A 63 46.79 -49.42 9.27
N ASN A 64 46.84 -48.20 8.72
CA ASN A 64 47.97 -47.29 8.80
C ASN A 64 47.58 -45.99 9.54
N PRO A 65 47.83 -45.88 10.85
CA PRO A 65 47.44 -44.71 11.62
C PRO A 65 48.17 -43.43 11.18
N PHE A 66 49.38 -43.54 10.63
CA PHE A 66 50.15 -42.37 10.17
C PHE A 66 49.51 -41.75 8.90
N ALA A 67 49.07 -42.58 7.96
CA ALA A 67 48.36 -42.13 6.76
C ALA A 67 47.02 -41.48 7.09
N VAL A 68 46.27 -42.08 8.03
CA VAL A 68 44.96 -41.56 8.47
C VAL A 68 45.11 -40.23 9.21
N THR A 69 46.10 -40.09 10.09
CA THR A 69 46.36 -38.80 10.76
C THR A 69 46.78 -37.70 9.78
N ALA A 70 47.63 -38.01 8.79
CA ALA A 70 47.99 -37.05 7.74
C ALA A 70 46.78 -36.64 6.89
N TYR A 71 45.86 -37.58 6.60
CA TYR A 71 44.60 -37.29 5.94
C TYR A 71 43.70 -36.37 6.77
N LEU A 72 43.56 -36.64 8.08
CA LEU A 72 42.78 -35.81 9.00
C LEU A 72 43.34 -34.38 9.10
N ASP A 73 44.66 -34.22 9.09
CA ASP A 73 45.28 -32.89 9.08
C ASP A 73 44.98 -32.16 7.76
N LYS A 74 45.07 -32.86 6.62
CA LYS A 74 44.78 -32.29 5.29
C LYS A 74 43.31 -31.86 5.15
N ILE A 75 42.35 -32.71 5.54
CA ILE A 75 40.93 -32.36 5.44
C ILE A 75 40.60 -31.19 6.37
N ASN A 76 41.11 -31.17 7.60
CA ASN A 76 40.88 -30.07 8.52
C ASN A 76 41.50 -28.75 8.05
N GLN A 77 42.66 -28.79 7.38
CA GLN A 77 43.22 -27.61 6.72
C GLN A 77 42.30 -27.08 5.61
N GLN A 78 41.72 -27.97 4.80
CA GLN A 78 40.77 -27.57 3.76
C GLN A 78 39.48 -26.99 4.35
N LEU A 79 38.94 -27.60 5.41
CA LEU A 79 37.76 -27.10 6.11
C LEU A 79 38.00 -25.70 6.69
N LEU A 80 39.19 -25.47 7.25
CA LEU A 80 39.59 -24.16 7.75
C LEU A 80 39.73 -23.12 6.63
N LEU A 81 40.36 -23.50 5.51
CA LEU A 81 40.50 -22.61 4.34
C LEU A 81 39.16 -22.24 3.71
N GLN A 82 38.14 -23.12 3.83
CA GLN A 82 36.78 -22.88 3.34
C GLN A 82 35.88 -22.25 4.41
N GLU A 83 36.41 -21.92 5.58
CA GLU A 83 35.67 -21.35 6.72
C GLU A 83 34.43 -22.17 7.13
N LEU A 84 34.49 -23.50 6.97
CA LEU A 84 33.38 -24.36 7.34
C LEU A 84 33.33 -24.57 8.86
N PRO A 85 32.14 -24.51 9.49
CA PRO A 85 31.98 -24.58 10.95
C PRO A 85 32.07 -26.02 11.50
N VAL A 86 32.96 -26.85 10.94
CA VAL A 86 33.13 -28.25 11.30
C VAL A 86 34.59 -28.66 11.34
N GLN A 87 34.94 -29.56 12.26
CA GLN A 87 36.27 -30.14 12.36
C GLN A 87 36.18 -31.65 12.56
N VAL A 88 37.00 -32.41 11.83
CA VAL A 88 37.11 -33.86 11.98
C VAL A 88 38.10 -34.19 13.10
N VAL A 89 37.61 -34.83 14.16
CA VAL A 89 38.42 -35.17 15.35
C VAL A 89 39.04 -36.55 15.23
N SER A 90 38.23 -37.53 14.84
CA SER A 90 38.71 -38.90 14.71
C SER A 90 37.94 -39.67 13.66
N LEU A 91 38.62 -40.67 13.12
CA LEU A 91 38.04 -41.66 12.24
C LEU A 91 38.40 -43.03 12.81
N GLN A 92 37.37 -43.78 13.21
CA GLN A 92 37.43 -44.95 14.09
C GLN A 92 38.25 -44.63 15.37
N ALA A 93 39.27 -45.44 15.67
CA ALA A 93 40.14 -45.28 16.84
C ALA A 93 41.27 -44.23 16.63
N ILE A 94 41.45 -43.72 15.41
CA ILE A 94 42.58 -42.84 15.06
C ILE A 94 42.15 -41.38 15.16
N SER A 95 42.87 -40.58 15.95
CA SER A 95 42.55 -39.18 16.23
C SER A 95 43.52 -38.21 15.57
N ALA A 96 43.03 -37.02 15.19
CA ALA A 96 43.84 -35.94 14.64
C ALA A 96 44.83 -35.39 15.69
N LYS A 97 45.99 -34.88 15.25
CA LYS A 97 47.07 -34.41 16.14
C LYS A 97 46.73 -33.12 16.90
N LYS A 98 45.84 -32.28 16.37
CA LYS A 98 45.51 -30.94 16.90
C LYS A 98 44.02 -30.77 17.24
N SER A 99 43.47 -31.61 18.12
CA SER A 99 42.15 -31.33 18.72
C SER A 99 42.34 -30.67 20.09
N ASN A 100 42.46 -29.34 20.13
CA ASN A 100 42.52 -28.57 21.38
C ASN A 100 41.16 -28.44 22.08
N VAL A 101 40.10 -29.02 21.52
CA VAL A 101 38.73 -28.92 22.03
C VAL A 101 38.39 -30.20 22.80
N SER A 102 37.76 -30.05 23.97
CA SER A 102 37.30 -31.16 24.80
C SER A 102 36.47 -32.14 23.97
N ARG A 103 36.90 -33.41 23.97
CA ARG A 103 36.26 -34.53 23.25
C ARG A 103 34.77 -34.73 23.60
N ALA A 104 34.32 -34.10 24.68
CA ALA A 104 32.95 -34.13 25.21
C ALA A 104 31.89 -33.56 24.25
N ASP A 105 32.24 -32.56 23.42
CA ASP A 105 31.29 -31.90 22.51
C ASP A 105 31.29 -32.50 21.10
N SER A 106 31.94 -33.66 20.92
CA SER A 106 32.00 -34.34 19.61
C SER A 106 30.76 -35.16 19.32
N LYS A 107 30.18 -34.97 18.14
CA LYS A 107 29.08 -35.78 17.60
C LYS A 107 29.63 -36.95 16.80
N ARG A 108 29.01 -38.11 16.97
CA ARG A 108 29.39 -39.36 16.32
C ARG A 108 28.48 -39.64 15.13
N TYR A 109 29.10 -39.96 14.00
CA TYR A 109 28.42 -40.36 12.78
C TYR A 109 28.95 -41.72 12.34
N GLN A 110 28.12 -42.52 11.68
CA GLN A 110 28.50 -43.84 11.20
C GLN A 110 28.34 -43.88 9.69
N LEU A 111 29.39 -44.29 8.99
CA LEU A 111 29.32 -44.65 7.58
C LEU A 111 29.21 -46.17 7.47
N LEU A 112 28.17 -46.63 6.78
CA LEU A 112 27.99 -48.03 6.46
C LEU A 112 28.73 -48.34 5.16
N THR A 113 29.73 -49.21 5.25
CA THR A 113 30.32 -49.86 4.07
C THR A 113 29.87 -51.32 4.01
N PRO A 114 29.98 -51.98 2.83
CA PRO A 114 29.66 -53.41 2.72
C PRO A 114 30.41 -54.28 3.75
N ASP A 115 31.65 -53.91 4.07
CA ASP A 115 32.54 -54.75 4.86
C ASP A 115 32.61 -54.31 6.34
N ASN A 116 32.52 -53.01 6.64
CA ASN A 116 32.71 -52.47 7.99
C ASN A 116 31.83 -51.24 8.30
N GLN A 117 31.66 -50.94 9.59
CA GLN A 117 31.07 -49.68 10.06
C GLN A 117 32.21 -48.72 10.43
N VAL A 118 32.27 -47.57 9.77
CA VAL A 118 33.31 -46.56 10.02
C VAL A 118 32.72 -45.43 10.87
N GLU A 119 33.18 -45.31 12.11
CA GLU A 119 32.80 -44.22 13.02
C GLU A 119 33.58 -42.94 12.67
N ILE A 120 32.89 -41.81 12.56
CA ILE A 120 33.47 -40.48 12.37
C ILE A 120 33.06 -39.62 13.57
N LYS A 121 34.02 -38.93 14.19
CA LYS A 121 33.74 -37.93 15.22
C LYS A 121 34.01 -36.54 14.68
N LEU A 122 32.98 -35.70 14.71
CA LEU A 122 33.03 -34.32 14.26
C LEU A 122 32.76 -33.37 15.44
N ILE A 123 33.34 -32.19 15.39
CA ILE A 123 32.98 -31.06 16.24
C ILE A 123 32.31 -30.02 15.35
N GLU A 124 31.14 -29.56 15.79
CA GLU A 124 30.44 -28.43 15.20
C GLU A 124 30.85 -27.16 15.95
N GLN A 125 31.25 -26.12 15.23
CA GLN A 125 31.67 -24.87 15.86
C GLN A 125 30.44 -24.04 16.23
N PRO A 126 30.33 -23.59 17.51
CA PRO A 126 29.20 -22.77 17.93
C PRO A 126 29.27 -21.39 17.28
N LEU A 127 28.10 -20.83 16.97
CA LEU A 127 27.99 -19.46 16.47
C LEU A 127 28.36 -18.48 17.61
N PRO A 128 29.37 -17.61 17.45
CA PRO A 128 29.71 -16.64 18.48
C PRO A 128 28.60 -15.58 18.60
N PHE A 129 28.28 -15.16 19.82
CA PHE A 129 27.23 -14.17 20.07
C PHE A 129 27.43 -12.85 19.31
N ILE A 130 28.69 -12.45 19.05
CA ILE A 130 29.01 -11.22 18.32
C ILE A 130 28.55 -11.31 16.86
N ALA A 131 28.53 -12.50 16.25
CA ALA A 131 28.07 -12.70 14.87
C ALA A 131 26.55 -12.50 14.71
N LEU A 132 25.79 -12.54 15.81
CA LEU A 132 24.36 -12.22 15.80
C LEU A 132 24.10 -10.70 15.71
N LEU A 133 25.11 -9.86 15.96
CA LEU A 133 25.03 -8.42 15.86
C LEU A 133 25.58 -7.93 14.52
N SER A 134 24.89 -6.96 13.91
CA SER A 134 25.29 -6.37 12.65
C SER A 134 25.03 -4.88 12.62
N VAL A 135 25.82 -4.17 11.81
CA VAL A 135 25.67 -2.72 11.58
C VAL A 135 24.51 -2.43 10.61
N TRP A 136 24.11 -3.40 9.79
CA TRP A 136 23.07 -3.21 8.77
C TRP A 136 21.68 -2.86 9.36
N PRO A 137 21.16 -3.57 10.39
CA PRO A 137 19.92 -3.18 11.05
C PRO A 137 19.95 -1.76 11.64
N LEU A 138 21.11 -1.31 12.13
CA LEU A 138 21.30 0.04 12.64
C LEU A 138 21.17 1.08 11.52
N LEU A 139 21.84 0.88 10.39
CA LEU A 139 21.76 1.77 9.24
C LEU A 139 20.33 1.84 8.68
N LEU A 140 19.66 0.69 8.55
CA LEU A 140 18.28 0.62 8.09
C LEU A 140 17.31 1.30 9.06
N SER A 141 17.52 1.17 10.37
CA SER A 141 16.73 1.88 11.38
C SER A 141 16.88 3.40 11.25
N ILE A 142 18.10 3.91 11.02
CA ILE A 142 18.32 5.35 10.79
C ILE A 142 17.56 5.83 9.54
N VAL A 143 17.59 5.06 8.46
CA VAL A 143 16.82 5.36 7.23
C VAL A 143 15.32 5.33 7.52
N GLY A 144 14.83 4.33 8.27
CA GLY A 144 13.42 4.23 8.67
C GLY A 144 12.96 5.44 9.48
N VAL A 145 13.77 5.91 10.42
CA VAL A 145 13.51 7.15 11.19
C VAL A 145 13.53 8.38 10.28
N TYR A 146 14.44 8.44 9.31
CA TYR A 146 14.49 9.55 8.35
C TYR A 146 13.24 9.61 7.47
N LEU A 147 12.79 8.48 6.92
CA LEU A 147 11.59 8.40 6.07
C LEU A 147 10.30 8.68 6.86
N SER A 148 10.25 8.25 8.13
CA SER A 148 9.10 8.50 9.01
C SER A 148 9.13 9.86 9.69
N LYS A 149 10.09 10.75 9.36
CA LYS A 149 10.26 12.04 10.04
C LYS A 149 9.00 12.91 10.01
N ASP A 150 8.26 12.93 8.90
CA ASP A 150 7.05 13.76 8.79
C ASP A 150 5.86 13.14 9.52
N HIS A 151 5.75 11.81 9.55
CA HIS A 151 4.78 11.12 10.41
C HIS A 151 5.10 11.32 11.90
N ILE A 152 6.38 11.28 12.29
CA ILE A 152 6.82 11.56 13.67
C ILE A 152 6.55 13.02 14.04
N LYS A 153 6.68 13.97 13.10
CA LYS A 153 6.28 15.37 13.32
C LYS A 153 4.77 15.53 13.49
N SER A 154 3.98 14.85 12.65
CA SER A 154 2.51 14.78 12.74
C SER A 154 2.04 14.12 14.04
N TRP A 155 2.82 13.21 14.63
CA TRP A 155 2.54 12.69 15.99
C TRP A 155 3.02 13.63 17.11
N ARG A 156 4.00 14.51 16.83
CA ARG A 156 4.61 15.43 17.82
C ARG A 156 3.75 16.66 18.04
N ASN A 157 3.32 17.24 16.93
CA ASN A 157 2.18 18.11 16.85
C ASN A 157 1.23 17.29 15.99
N PRO A 158 0.25 16.57 16.55
CA PRO A 158 -0.99 16.48 15.80
C PRO A 158 -1.22 17.92 15.35
N GLU A 159 -1.22 18.17 14.03
CA GLU A 159 -2.15 19.17 13.52
C GLU A 159 -3.38 18.90 14.34
N PRO A 160 -3.77 19.84 15.25
CA PRO A 160 -4.79 19.59 16.25
C PRO A 160 -5.83 18.86 15.47
N ALA A 161 -6.02 17.54 15.76
CA ALA A 161 -6.79 16.65 14.88
C ALA A 161 -7.92 17.53 14.47
N GLU A 162 -7.96 17.95 13.18
CA GLU A 162 -8.84 19.05 12.73
C GLU A 162 -10.03 18.85 13.60
N PRO A 163 -10.38 19.80 14.49
CA PRO A 163 -11.33 19.44 15.53
C PRO A 163 -12.48 18.71 14.83
N GLU A 164 -13.38 18.09 15.54
CA GLU A 164 -14.71 18.38 15.04
C GLU A 164 -14.82 19.94 15.10
N VAL A 165 -14.23 20.70 14.14
CA VAL A 165 -14.96 21.56 13.26
C VAL A 165 -16.23 20.74 13.11
N LEU A 166 -17.20 20.99 14.01
CA LEU A 166 -18.29 21.88 13.65
C LEU A 166 -17.82 22.64 12.44
N ILE A 167 -17.79 21.95 11.29
CA ILE A 167 -17.33 22.51 10.05
C ILE A 167 -18.25 23.70 10.02
N GLU A 168 -17.71 24.89 10.07
CA GLU A 168 -18.42 25.98 9.46
C GLU A 168 -18.38 25.53 8.00
N GLN A 169 -19.35 24.66 7.65
CA GLN A 169 -19.35 23.86 6.45
C GLN A 169 -19.07 24.86 5.38
N GLU A 170 -17.94 24.71 4.66
CA GLU A 170 -17.86 25.38 3.39
C GLU A 170 -19.15 24.94 2.68
N PRO A 171 -20.06 25.89 2.40
CA PRO A 171 -21.42 25.53 2.05
C PRO A 171 -21.32 24.62 0.84
N LEU A 172 -21.97 23.45 0.87
CA LEU A 172 -21.91 22.50 -0.24
C LEU A 172 -22.19 23.24 -1.53
N LYS A 173 -21.25 23.14 -2.47
CA LYS A 173 -21.32 23.76 -3.79
C LYS A 173 -21.56 22.70 -4.85
N ILE A 174 -22.32 23.04 -5.89
CA ILE A 174 -22.42 22.23 -7.10
C ILE A 174 -21.34 22.66 -8.08
N LEU A 175 -20.48 21.74 -8.49
CA LEU A 175 -19.52 21.95 -9.57
C LEU A 175 -20.12 21.40 -10.87
N ILE A 176 -20.25 22.23 -11.89
CA ILE A 176 -20.76 21.80 -13.19
C ILE A 176 -19.62 21.76 -14.19
N ASN A 177 -19.30 20.56 -14.68
CA ASN A 177 -18.23 20.34 -15.64
C ASN A 177 -18.78 20.28 -17.07
N LEU A 178 -18.52 21.32 -17.87
CA LEU A 178 -18.93 21.38 -19.27
C LEU A 178 -18.14 20.45 -20.19
N GLN A 179 -16.90 20.11 -19.84
CA GLN A 179 -16.06 19.21 -20.64
C GLN A 179 -16.58 17.77 -20.58
N ASN A 180 -16.94 17.30 -19.39
CA ASN A 180 -17.44 15.93 -19.19
C ASN A 180 -18.98 15.84 -19.14
N LYS A 181 -19.68 16.98 -19.12
CA LYS A 181 -21.16 17.09 -18.98
C LYS A 181 -21.68 16.46 -17.68
N MET A 182 -21.00 16.77 -16.58
CA MET A 182 -21.28 16.22 -15.26
C MET A 182 -21.73 17.32 -14.29
N VAL A 183 -22.65 16.97 -13.40
CA VAL A 183 -22.98 17.73 -12.19
C VAL A 183 -22.31 17.01 -11.02
N ILE A 184 -21.50 17.71 -10.25
CA ILE A 184 -20.63 17.14 -9.23
C ILE A 184 -20.94 17.79 -7.89
N ASN A 185 -21.11 16.97 -6.86
CA ASN A 185 -21.21 17.45 -5.48
C ASN A 185 -19.80 17.75 -4.95
N SER A 186 -19.52 18.98 -4.52
CA SER A 186 -18.18 19.34 -4.01
C SER A 186 -17.76 18.58 -2.76
N VAL A 187 -18.71 18.15 -1.92
CA VAL A 187 -18.44 17.45 -0.66
C VAL A 187 -18.25 15.95 -0.90
N THR A 188 -19.20 15.30 -1.57
CA THR A 188 -19.17 13.85 -1.77
C THR A 188 -18.39 13.42 -3.01
N GLN A 189 -18.03 14.36 -3.89
CA GLN A 189 -17.42 14.11 -5.21
C GLN A 189 -18.25 13.16 -6.09
N HIS A 190 -19.55 13.03 -5.82
CA HIS A 190 -20.46 12.22 -6.63
C HIS A 190 -20.76 12.92 -7.95
N GLU A 191 -20.46 12.27 -9.07
CA GLU A 191 -20.64 12.82 -10.43
C GLU A 191 -21.85 12.20 -11.13
N VAL A 192 -22.77 13.04 -11.61
CA VAL A 192 -23.95 12.59 -12.35
C VAL A 192 -23.97 13.20 -13.75
N PRO A 193 -24.07 12.38 -14.81
CA PRO A 193 -24.10 12.87 -16.19
C PRO A 193 -25.44 13.55 -16.52
N LEU A 194 -25.39 14.65 -17.26
CA LEU A 194 -26.58 15.37 -17.68
C LEU A 194 -26.58 15.62 -19.20
N ALA A 195 -27.75 15.48 -19.83
CA ALA A 195 -27.89 15.73 -21.26
C ALA A 195 -27.69 17.23 -21.59
N ASN A 196 -27.23 17.53 -22.82
CA ASN A 196 -26.83 18.88 -23.22
C ASN A 196 -27.89 19.96 -22.95
N LYS A 197 -29.16 19.67 -23.26
CA LYS A 197 -30.26 20.64 -23.08
C LYS A 197 -30.54 20.92 -21.59
N PRO A 198 -30.79 19.91 -20.73
CA PRO A 198 -30.91 20.13 -19.28
C PRO A 198 -29.68 20.79 -18.66
N LEU A 199 -28.47 20.40 -19.07
CA LEU A 199 -27.21 20.98 -18.56
C LEU A 199 -27.09 22.48 -18.85
N CYS A 200 -27.24 22.87 -20.11
CA CYS A 200 -27.16 24.29 -20.48
C CYS A 200 -28.27 25.11 -19.81
N PHE A 201 -29.48 24.54 -19.74
CA PHE A 201 -30.62 25.20 -19.11
C PHE A 201 -30.40 25.38 -17.60
N TYR A 202 -29.85 24.37 -16.92
CA TYR A 202 -29.64 24.44 -15.48
C TYR A 202 -28.59 25.48 -15.10
N ILE A 203 -27.44 25.51 -15.81
CA ILE A 203 -26.41 26.53 -15.58
C ILE A 203 -27.00 27.93 -15.79
N ALA A 204 -27.74 28.12 -16.88
CA ALA A 204 -28.39 29.39 -17.19
C ALA A 204 -29.45 29.78 -16.14
N LEU A 205 -30.21 28.80 -15.63
CA LEU A 205 -31.20 29.02 -14.58
C LEU A 205 -30.52 29.49 -13.28
N MET A 206 -29.42 28.86 -12.87
CA MET A 206 -28.66 29.27 -11.68
C MET A 206 -28.07 30.67 -11.84
N GLU A 207 -27.43 30.98 -12.97
CA GLU A 207 -26.86 32.31 -13.23
C GLU A 207 -27.94 33.39 -13.38
N PHE A 208 -29.08 33.06 -13.97
CA PHE A 208 -30.23 33.98 -14.06
C PHE A 208 -30.82 34.27 -12.68
N CYS A 209 -31.10 33.24 -11.88
CA CYS A 209 -31.69 33.39 -10.55
C CYS A 209 -30.73 34.06 -9.55
N GLN A 210 -29.41 33.91 -9.73
CA GLN A 210 -28.41 34.65 -8.97
C GLN A 210 -28.55 36.17 -9.15
N ASN A 211 -28.78 36.62 -10.39
CA ASN A 211 -28.89 38.04 -10.71
C ASN A 211 -30.31 38.60 -10.48
N ASN A 212 -31.31 37.72 -10.46
CA ASN A 212 -32.73 38.08 -10.43
C ASN A 212 -33.50 37.29 -9.36
N LYS A 213 -33.22 37.54 -8.06
CA LYS A 213 -33.81 36.80 -6.93
C LYS A 213 -35.33 37.01 -6.75
N ASP A 214 -35.84 38.16 -7.16
CA ASP A 214 -37.25 38.56 -6.94
C ASP A 214 -38.19 38.13 -8.08
N ILE A 215 -37.64 37.59 -9.18
CA ILE A 215 -38.42 37.22 -10.37
C ILE A 215 -39.05 35.84 -10.17
N THR A 216 -40.39 35.78 -10.21
CA THR A 216 -41.14 34.52 -10.14
C THR A 216 -41.26 33.85 -11.52
N LEU A 217 -40.43 32.85 -11.75
CA LEU A 217 -40.44 32.05 -12.98
C LEU A 217 -41.58 31.04 -12.95
N ASN A 218 -42.59 31.19 -13.81
CA ASN A 218 -43.76 30.29 -13.87
C ASN A 218 -43.69 29.37 -15.10
N GLN A 219 -44.01 28.09 -14.92
CA GLN A 219 -43.99 27.08 -16.00
C GLN A 219 -44.99 27.34 -17.13
N ASN A 220 -46.12 28.00 -16.82
CA ASN A 220 -47.18 28.30 -17.78
C ASN A 220 -46.94 29.60 -18.56
N LYS A 221 -45.85 30.32 -18.25
CA LYS A 221 -45.43 31.53 -18.98
C LYS A 221 -44.21 31.20 -19.82
N ASP A 222 -44.00 32.02 -20.86
CA ASP A 222 -42.78 31.93 -21.64
C ASP A 222 -41.55 32.17 -20.76
N VAL A 223 -40.49 31.43 -21.07
CA VAL A 223 -39.20 31.58 -20.39
C VAL A 223 -38.63 32.96 -20.73
N PRO A 224 -38.13 33.73 -19.76
CA PRO A 224 -37.53 35.03 -20.02
C PRO A 224 -36.43 34.96 -21.09
N GLU A 225 -36.40 35.95 -21.98
CA GLU A 225 -35.47 35.98 -23.10
C GLU A 225 -34.01 35.96 -22.64
N GLU A 226 -33.68 36.70 -21.57
CA GLU A 226 -32.36 36.70 -20.94
C GLU A 226 -31.90 35.30 -20.49
N LEU A 227 -32.82 34.48 -19.94
CA LEU A 227 -32.49 33.11 -19.52
C LEU A 227 -32.22 32.23 -20.74
N VAL A 228 -33.01 32.40 -21.81
CA VAL A 228 -32.81 31.69 -23.09
C VAL A 228 -31.48 32.09 -23.72
N GLU A 229 -31.07 33.35 -23.66
CA GLU A 229 -29.77 33.83 -24.14
C GLU A 229 -28.62 33.19 -23.36
N LEU A 230 -28.69 33.14 -22.02
CA LEU A 230 -27.70 32.46 -21.19
C LEU A 230 -27.60 30.97 -21.52
N ALA A 231 -28.74 30.28 -21.71
CA ALA A 231 -28.76 28.87 -22.08
C ALA A 231 -28.13 28.63 -23.47
N ASN A 232 -28.39 29.52 -24.43
CA ASN A 232 -27.75 29.47 -25.74
C ASN A 232 -26.24 29.73 -25.66
N LYS A 233 -25.79 30.65 -24.79
CA LYS A 233 -24.35 30.91 -24.57
C LYS A 233 -23.62 29.65 -24.11
N TYR A 234 -24.13 28.95 -23.10
CA TYR A 234 -23.52 27.69 -22.64
C TYR A 234 -23.62 26.57 -23.69
N PHE A 235 -24.68 26.57 -24.49
CA PHE A 235 -24.81 25.64 -25.60
C PHE A 235 -23.72 25.85 -26.68
N TYR A 236 -23.43 27.10 -27.05
CA TYR A 236 -22.31 27.40 -27.96
C TYR A 236 -20.97 27.01 -27.33
N ARG A 237 -20.79 27.25 -26.03
CA ARG A 237 -19.59 26.80 -25.31
C ARG A 237 -19.39 25.29 -25.36
N LEU A 238 -20.46 24.49 -25.26
CA LEU A 238 -20.35 23.03 -25.44
C LEU A 238 -19.91 22.65 -26.85
N ILE A 239 -20.35 23.37 -27.88
CA ILE A 239 -19.90 23.14 -29.27
C ILE A 239 -18.41 23.45 -29.40
N ASP A 240 -17.96 24.58 -28.83
CA ASP A 240 -16.54 24.97 -28.84
C ASP A 240 -15.65 23.94 -28.15
N LEU A 241 -16.15 23.28 -27.10
CA LEU A 241 -15.47 22.19 -26.39
C LEU A 241 -15.49 20.85 -27.15
N GLY A 242 -16.08 20.80 -28.35
CA GLY A 242 -16.07 19.63 -29.22
C GLY A 242 -17.24 18.65 -29.02
N HIS A 243 -18.29 19.02 -28.29
CA HIS A 243 -19.46 18.15 -28.11
C HIS A 243 -20.31 18.08 -29.38
N ILE A 244 -20.56 16.86 -29.86
CA ILE A 244 -21.36 16.62 -31.07
C ILE A 244 -22.84 16.94 -30.77
N VAL A 245 -23.42 17.89 -31.51
CA VAL A 245 -24.85 18.22 -31.41
C VAL A 245 -25.56 18.01 -32.74
N ARG A 246 -26.63 17.22 -32.73
CA ARG A 246 -27.44 16.93 -33.92
C ARG A 246 -28.45 18.04 -34.27
N LYS A 247 -28.98 18.76 -33.27
CA LYS A 247 -29.98 19.82 -33.46
C LYS A 247 -29.88 20.87 -32.36
N ARG A 248 -30.00 22.16 -32.71
CA ARG A 248 -30.06 23.25 -31.74
C ARG A 248 -31.26 23.05 -30.79
N PRO A 249 -31.04 23.02 -29.47
CA PRO A 249 -32.12 22.86 -28.52
C PRO A 249 -33.01 24.10 -28.51
N ASN A 250 -34.32 23.88 -28.43
CA ASN A 250 -35.27 24.93 -28.05
C ASN A 250 -35.50 24.79 -26.54
N PHE A 251 -35.12 25.81 -25.76
CA PHE A 251 -35.20 25.82 -24.30
C PHE A 251 -36.58 26.17 -23.74
N THR A 252 -37.51 26.69 -24.56
CA THR A 252 -38.89 26.98 -24.15
C THR A 252 -39.80 25.76 -24.30
N ASN A 253 -39.57 24.94 -25.33
CA ASN A 253 -40.35 23.72 -25.54
C ASN A 253 -39.98 22.63 -24.51
N SER A 254 -40.99 21.91 -24.00
CA SER A 254 -40.80 20.75 -23.11
C SER A 254 -40.01 21.12 -21.84
N LEU A 255 -40.27 22.31 -21.30
CA LEU A 255 -39.64 22.82 -20.09
C LEU A 255 -39.84 21.85 -18.91
N GLU A 256 -41.05 21.32 -18.72
CA GLU A 256 -41.33 20.40 -17.60
C GLU A 256 -40.51 19.11 -17.68
N LYS A 257 -40.29 18.58 -18.88
CA LYS A 257 -39.40 17.42 -19.09
C LYS A 257 -37.96 17.77 -18.74
N THR A 258 -37.49 18.94 -19.16
CA THR A 258 -36.14 19.43 -18.89
C THR A 258 -35.90 19.61 -17.39
N LEU A 259 -36.86 20.23 -16.69
CA LEU A 259 -36.81 20.37 -15.23
C LEU A 259 -36.87 19.02 -14.51
N SER A 260 -37.65 18.06 -15.03
CA SER A 260 -37.73 16.72 -14.45
C SER A 260 -36.40 15.96 -14.58
N GLU A 261 -35.70 16.08 -15.70
CA GLU A 261 -34.36 15.49 -15.88
C GLU A 261 -33.33 16.13 -14.93
N ILE A 262 -33.39 17.45 -14.73
CA ILE A 262 -32.54 18.15 -13.75
C ILE A 262 -32.83 17.66 -12.33
N ARG A 263 -34.11 17.58 -11.94
CA ARG A 263 -34.51 17.11 -10.61
C ARG A 263 -34.02 15.69 -10.33
N ALA A 264 -34.17 14.78 -11.29
CA ALA A 264 -33.69 13.40 -11.14
C ALA A 264 -32.17 13.32 -10.97
N ALA A 265 -31.41 14.13 -11.71
CA ALA A 265 -29.97 14.19 -11.53
C ALA A 265 -29.58 14.78 -10.16
N LEU A 266 -30.29 15.81 -9.70
CA LEU A 266 -30.06 16.39 -8.36
C LEU A 266 -30.45 15.41 -7.24
N ASP A 267 -31.49 14.59 -7.42
CA ASP A 267 -31.84 13.52 -6.48
C ASP A 267 -30.67 12.55 -6.28
N GLU A 268 -29.94 12.24 -7.35
CA GLU A 268 -28.78 11.37 -7.34
C GLU A 268 -27.53 12.07 -6.78
N VAL A 269 -27.27 13.34 -7.15
CA VAL A 269 -26.14 14.16 -6.64
C VAL A 269 -26.23 14.39 -5.12
N PHE A 270 -27.45 14.51 -4.59
CA PHE A 270 -27.72 14.79 -3.17
C PHE A 270 -28.20 13.56 -2.39
N ALA A 271 -27.99 12.34 -2.89
CA ALA A 271 -28.44 11.12 -2.23
C ALA A 271 -27.94 10.99 -0.78
N GLU A 272 -26.73 11.47 -0.49
CA GLU A 272 -26.10 11.42 0.84
C GLU A 272 -26.42 12.63 1.73
N HIS A 273 -26.85 13.77 1.14
CA HIS A 273 -27.11 15.04 1.84
C HIS A 273 -28.44 15.67 1.37
N PRO A 274 -29.59 15.03 1.64
CA PRO A 274 -30.89 15.47 1.12
C PRO A 274 -31.36 16.82 1.68
N GLU A 275 -30.87 17.24 2.84
CA GLU A 275 -31.22 18.51 3.50
C GLU A 275 -30.72 19.74 2.75
N GLU A 276 -29.57 19.64 2.07
CA GLU A 276 -28.93 20.79 1.38
C GLU A 276 -29.49 21.00 -0.04
N LYS A 277 -30.28 20.05 -0.52
CA LYS A 277 -30.92 20.02 -1.84
C LYS A 277 -31.87 21.20 -2.08
N GLU A 278 -32.52 21.74 -1.05
CA GLU A 278 -33.60 22.74 -1.19
C GLU A 278 -33.14 24.01 -1.94
N ILE A 279 -31.86 24.38 -1.82
CA ILE A 279 -31.28 25.56 -2.48
C ILE A 279 -31.16 25.38 -4.00
N TYR A 280 -30.86 24.15 -4.42
CA TYR A 280 -30.48 23.81 -5.80
C TYR A 280 -31.61 23.24 -6.63
N TYR A 281 -32.69 22.82 -5.97
CA TYR A 281 -33.73 21.98 -6.54
C TYR A 281 -34.88 22.81 -7.11
N PRO A 282 -35.13 22.77 -8.43
CA PRO A 282 -36.26 23.49 -9.02
C PRO A 282 -37.60 22.92 -8.50
N PRO A 283 -38.46 23.72 -7.85
CA PRO A 283 -39.69 23.23 -7.24
C PRO A 283 -40.60 22.52 -8.26
N LYS A 284 -41.22 21.42 -7.83
CA LYS A 284 -42.20 20.67 -8.63
C LYS A 284 -43.60 21.17 -8.32
N ALA A 285 -44.40 21.38 -9.36
CA ALA A 285 -45.83 21.64 -9.22
C ALA A 285 -46.51 20.53 -8.39
N HIS A 286 -47.09 20.89 -7.23
CA HIS A 286 -47.98 20.01 -6.47
C HIS A 286 -49.41 20.55 -6.54
N GLY A 287 -50.37 19.69 -6.87
CA GLY A 287 -51.81 19.96 -6.75
C GLY A 287 -52.62 19.87 -8.05
N GLU A 288 -53.80 19.27 -7.95
CA GLU A 288 -54.83 19.17 -8.97
C GLU A 288 -55.26 20.56 -9.47
N GLY A 289 -54.95 20.86 -10.73
CA GLY A 289 -55.42 22.08 -11.39
C GLY A 289 -54.30 22.82 -12.09
N SER A 290 -54.26 22.65 -13.41
CA SER A 290 -53.34 23.27 -14.39
C SER A 290 -53.21 24.81 -14.32
N ARG A 291 -54.00 25.49 -13.49
CA ARG A 291 -54.17 26.95 -13.45
C ARG A 291 -53.83 27.59 -12.10
N SER A 292 -53.27 26.85 -11.15
CA SER A 292 -52.91 27.45 -9.86
C SER A 292 -51.64 28.31 -9.99
N LYS A 293 -51.68 29.52 -9.41
CA LYS A 293 -50.65 30.57 -9.49
C LYS A 293 -49.32 30.21 -8.81
N LEU A 294 -49.12 28.95 -8.46
CA LEU A 294 -48.09 28.46 -7.53
C LEU A 294 -47.00 27.61 -8.22
N HIS A 295 -47.06 27.43 -9.54
CA HIS A 295 -46.09 26.63 -10.29
C HIS A 295 -44.84 27.44 -10.65
N HIS A 296 -43.97 27.70 -9.66
CA HIS A 296 -42.69 28.35 -9.90
C HIS A 296 -41.55 27.33 -10.01
N TYR A 297 -40.50 27.67 -10.76
CA TYR A 297 -39.27 26.86 -10.88
C TYR A 297 -37.98 27.63 -10.62
N GLY A 298 -38.09 28.90 -10.21
CA GLY A 298 -36.94 29.75 -9.87
C GLY A 298 -36.23 29.28 -8.59
N LEU A 299 -34.91 29.51 -8.56
CA LEU A 299 -34.01 29.15 -7.47
C LEU A 299 -33.73 30.40 -6.61
N ASN A 300 -34.68 30.77 -5.75
CA ASN A 300 -34.64 32.06 -5.03
C ASN A 300 -33.51 32.14 -3.97
N LYS A 301 -32.97 30.99 -3.56
CA LYS A 301 -31.94 30.88 -2.52
C LYS A 301 -30.51 30.75 -3.09
N ILE A 302 -30.34 30.79 -4.41
CA ILE A 302 -29.03 30.57 -5.05
C ILE A 302 -28.19 31.84 -5.12
N ASP A 303 -26.88 31.69 -4.92
CA ASP A 303 -25.87 32.73 -4.83
C ASP A 303 -24.57 32.24 -5.49
N LYS A 304 -23.66 33.17 -5.78
CA LYS A 304 -22.37 32.84 -6.44
C LYS A 304 -21.53 31.81 -5.66
N ILE A 305 -21.73 31.75 -4.35
CA ILE A 305 -21.02 30.80 -3.47
C ILE A 305 -21.52 29.36 -3.63
N HIS A 306 -22.68 29.15 -4.25
CA HIS A 306 -23.38 27.87 -4.30
C HIS A 306 -23.04 27.02 -5.53
N PHE A 307 -22.48 27.61 -6.59
CA PHE A 307 -22.10 26.83 -7.77
C PHE A 307 -20.88 27.39 -8.50
N GLU A 308 -20.17 26.49 -9.17
CA GLU A 308 -19.04 26.82 -10.04
C GLU A 308 -19.17 26.08 -11.38
N VAL A 309 -18.76 26.74 -12.47
CA VAL A 309 -18.81 26.16 -13.82
C VAL A 309 -17.40 25.95 -14.34
N ILE A 310 -16.99 24.70 -14.45
CA ILE A 310 -15.70 24.28 -14.99
C ILE A 310 -15.81 24.24 -16.52
N GLY A 311 -14.93 24.98 -17.20
CA GLY A 311 -14.93 25.11 -18.66
C GLY A 311 -15.79 26.26 -19.20
N LYS A 312 -16.13 27.25 -18.36
CA LYS A 312 -16.81 28.49 -18.77
C LYS A 312 -16.05 29.25 -19.86
#